data_AF-A0AB33K5E7-F1
#
_entry.id   AF-A0AB33K5E7-F1
#
_cell.length_a   1.000
_cell.length_b   1.000
_cell.length_c   1.000
_cell.angle_alpha   90.00
_cell.angle_beta   90.00
_cell.angle_gamma   90.00
#
_symmetry.space_group_name_H-M   'P 1'
#
loop_
_entity.id
_entity.type
_entity.pdbx_description
1 polymer ?
#
loop_
_entity_poly.entity_id
_entity_poly.type
_entity_poly.pdbx_seq_one_letter_code
_entity_poly.pdbx_strand_id
1 'polypeptide(L)'
;MAYGTPAAQTTQKKRRTLTAAAKKKISARQTGKKHPHKGHATTASAKAKISAALKGRKHGPVSAATRAKLSAALRGKKRGPLSAAARAKLSAALRGKKRGPMSAEAKAKLSSKLKGRKMSADARAKLSARMKGKKRGPMSAATRARLASKLKGKKRGPMSAAARAKMSARMKGKKRPHHANRSPGRRRQVSAATRAKLSVRLTGRHHPGHRRGHRKVLRGRRHHYRTVIRTRSSRRRR
;
A
#
# COMPACT_ATOMS: atom_id res chain seq x y z
N MET A 1 34.65 -12.80 -99.39
CA MET A 1 35.38 -13.08 -98.13
C MET A 1 34.71 -12.33 -97.00
N ALA A 2 34.01 -13.03 -96.11
CA ALA A 2 33.38 -12.45 -94.93
C ALA A 2 34.05 -13.03 -93.68
N TYR A 3 34.81 -12.19 -92.98
CA TYR A 3 35.45 -12.54 -91.72
C TYR A 3 34.42 -12.51 -90.59
N GLY A 4 33.92 -13.67 -90.19
CA GLY A 4 33.09 -13.84 -88.99
C GLY A 4 33.99 -13.94 -87.75
N THR A 5 33.95 -12.92 -86.89
CA THR A 5 34.60 -12.88 -85.58
C THR A 5 33.97 -13.90 -84.64
N PRO A 6 34.70 -14.85 -84.03
CA PRO A 6 34.12 -15.74 -83.04
C PRO A 6 33.90 -15.00 -81.71
N ALA A 7 32.66 -15.01 -81.23
CA ALA A 7 32.23 -14.39 -79.99
C ALA A 7 33.00 -14.93 -78.77
N ALA A 8 33.56 -14.01 -77.97
CA ALA A 8 34.25 -14.32 -76.73
C ALA A 8 33.29 -14.91 -75.69
N GLN A 9 33.50 -16.18 -75.32
CA GLN A 9 32.76 -16.84 -74.25
C GLN A 9 33.21 -16.28 -72.89
N THR A 10 32.30 -15.60 -72.19
CA THR A 10 32.51 -15.12 -70.82
C THR A 10 32.45 -16.29 -69.84
N THR A 11 33.60 -16.71 -69.30
CA THR A 11 33.65 -17.76 -68.28
C THR A 11 33.25 -17.19 -66.91
N GLN A 12 32.01 -17.45 -66.50
CA GLN A 12 31.54 -17.17 -65.13
C GLN A 12 32.31 -18.05 -64.12
N LYS A 13 33.18 -17.43 -63.31
CA LYS A 13 33.94 -18.12 -62.26
C LYS A 13 33.00 -18.60 -61.14
N LYS A 14 32.54 -19.85 -61.24
CA LYS A 14 31.66 -20.52 -60.26
C LYS A 14 32.30 -20.49 -58.86
N ARG A 15 31.71 -19.75 -57.91
CA ARG A 15 32.16 -19.73 -56.51
C ARG A 15 31.92 -21.11 -55.89
N ARG A 16 32.98 -21.89 -55.68
CA ARG A 16 32.90 -23.22 -55.03
C ARG A 16 32.58 -23.03 -53.56
N THR A 17 31.36 -23.37 -53.14
CA THR A 17 30.98 -23.44 -51.73
C THR A 17 31.40 -24.79 -51.17
N LEU A 18 32.03 -24.80 -49.99
CA LEU A 18 32.44 -26.04 -49.33
C LEU A 18 31.19 -26.86 -48.96
N THR A 19 31.20 -28.15 -49.31
CA THR A 19 30.17 -29.10 -48.88
C THR A 19 30.19 -29.28 -47.36
N ALA A 20 29.07 -29.71 -46.78
CA ALA A 20 28.98 -29.94 -45.33
C ALA A 20 30.04 -30.96 -44.85
N ALA A 21 30.31 -31.99 -45.65
CA ALA A 21 31.36 -32.97 -45.39
C ALA A 21 32.77 -32.34 -45.39
N ALA A 22 33.06 -31.47 -46.35
CA ALA A 22 34.34 -30.75 -46.39
C ALA A 22 34.51 -29.83 -45.18
N LYS A 23 33.46 -29.10 -44.78
CA LYS A 23 33.46 -28.27 -43.56
C LYS A 23 33.69 -29.11 -42.29
N LYS A 24 33.08 -30.30 -42.21
CA LYS A 24 33.26 -31.23 -41.07
C LYS A 24 34.70 -31.75 -40.99
N LYS A 25 35.32 -32.12 -42.13
CA LYS A 25 36.74 -32.53 -42.19
C LYS A 25 37.69 -31.40 -41.78
N ILE A 26 37.44 -30.18 -42.26
CA ILE A 26 38.24 -29.00 -41.88
C ILE A 26 38.09 -28.71 -40.38
N SER A 27 36.86 -28.76 -39.85
CA SER A 27 36.57 -28.57 -38.43
C SER A 27 37.30 -29.59 -37.56
N ALA A 28 37.18 -30.89 -37.87
CA ALA A 28 37.86 -31.96 -37.14
C ALA A 28 39.39 -31.81 -37.16
N ARG A 29 39.95 -31.29 -38.26
CA ARG A 29 41.39 -31.00 -38.37
C ARG A 29 41.82 -29.76 -37.57
N GLN A 30 40.89 -28.89 -37.21
CA GLN A 30 41.13 -27.66 -36.45
C GLN A 30 40.81 -27.80 -34.95
N THR A 31 39.93 -28.73 -34.58
CA THR A 31 39.63 -29.02 -33.17
C THR A 31 40.90 -29.48 -32.43
N GLY A 32 41.20 -28.85 -31.29
CA GLY A 32 42.36 -29.18 -30.44
C GLY A 32 43.64 -28.41 -30.76
N LYS A 33 43.75 -27.75 -31.92
CA LYS A 33 44.92 -26.91 -32.23
C LYS A 33 44.87 -25.60 -31.44
N LYS A 34 45.98 -25.23 -30.79
CA LYS A 34 46.12 -23.90 -30.20
C LYS A 34 46.06 -22.87 -31.35
N HIS A 35 45.07 -21.98 -31.32
CA HIS A 35 45.04 -20.89 -32.29
C HIS A 35 46.30 -20.03 -32.13
N PRO A 36 46.96 -19.63 -33.23
CA PRO A 36 48.24 -18.90 -33.18
C PRO A 36 48.15 -17.57 -32.44
N HIS A 37 46.93 -17.06 -32.21
CA HIS A 37 46.67 -15.84 -31.43
C HIS A 37 45.92 -16.05 -30.11
N LYS A 38 45.80 -17.29 -29.63
CA LYS A 38 45.13 -17.57 -28.36
C LYS A 38 46.01 -17.10 -27.21
N GLY A 39 45.62 -15.99 -26.56
CA GLY A 39 46.29 -15.44 -25.39
C GLY A 39 47.22 -14.26 -25.65
N HIS A 40 47.35 -13.77 -26.90
CA HIS A 40 48.10 -12.53 -27.14
C HIS A 40 47.34 -11.34 -26.56
N ALA A 41 47.96 -10.67 -25.60
CA ALA A 41 47.45 -9.42 -25.06
C ALA A 41 47.53 -8.34 -26.14
N THR A 42 46.39 -7.75 -26.50
CA THR A 42 46.39 -6.59 -27.38
C THR A 42 47.10 -5.42 -26.68
N THR A 43 48.08 -4.82 -27.35
CA THR A 43 48.82 -3.67 -26.84
C THR A 43 47.87 -2.50 -26.58
N ALA A 44 48.21 -1.62 -25.64
CA ALA A 44 47.40 -0.44 -25.32
C ALA A 44 47.15 0.42 -26.58
N SER A 45 48.17 0.56 -27.43
CA SER A 45 48.08 1.24 -28.73
C SER A 45 47.07 0.58 -29.69
N ALA A 46 47.06 -0.75 -29.80
CA ALA A 46 46.08 -1.46 -30.61
C ALA A 46 44.64 -1.29 -30.09
N LYS A 47 44.44 -1.34 -28.76
CA LYS A 47 43.14 -1.09 -28.15
C LYS A 47 42.66 0.34 -28.40
N ALA A 48 43.55 1.33 -28.31
CA ALA A 48 43.24 2.72 -28.59
C ALA A 48 42.81 2.93 -30.06
N LYS A 49 43.54 2.34 -31.01
CA LYS A 49 43.20 2.38 -32.45
C LYS A 49 41.83 1.76 -32.74
N ILE A 50 41.56 0.58 -32.17
CA ILE A 50 40.25 -0.09 -32.31
C ILE A 50 39.15 0.77 -31.68
N SER A 51 39.38 1.31 -30.48
CA SER A 51 38.39 2.15 -29.80
C SER A 51 38.11 3.45 -30.58
N ALA A 52 39.12 4.07 -31.19
CA ALA A 52 38.96 5.25 -32.02
C ALA A 52 38.15 4.92 -33.28
N ALA A 53 38.47 3.82 -33.96
CA ALA A 53 37.75 3.37 -35.16
C ALA A 53 36.29 2.96 -34.89
N LEU A 54 35.98 2.49 -33.67
CA LEU A 54 34.62 2.11 -33.29
C LEU A 54 33.81 3.27 -32.68
N LYS A 55 34.47 4.32 -32.20
CA LYS A 55 33.79 5.47 -31.60
C LYS A 55 33.00 6.22 -32.67
N GLY A 56 31.71 6.45 -32.42
CA GLY A 56 30.81 7.14 -33.36
C GLY A 56 30.15 6.26 -34.42
N ARG A 57 30.51 4.97 -34.54
CA ARG A 57 29.79 4.04 -35.44
C ARG A 57 28.36 3.85 -34.93
N LYS A 58 27.38 4.27 -35.72
CA LYS A 58 25.96 3.99 -35.44
C LYS A 58 25.69 2.51 -35.71
N HIS A 59 25.48 1.73 -34.66
CA HIS A 59 24.98 0.38 -34.80
C HIS A 59 23.52 0.46 -35.24
N GLY A 60 23.21 -0.11 -36.42
CA GLY A 60 21.83 -0.22 -36.90
C GLY A 60 20.95 -1.04 -35.94
N PRO A 61 19.62 -0.91 -36.04
CA PRO A 61 18.70 -1.65 -35.19
C PRO A 61 18.92 -3.16 -35.35
N VAL A 62 19.10 -3.85 -34.23
CA VAL A 62 19.20 -5.31 -34.20
C VAL A 62 17.93 -5.91 -34.80
N SER A 63 18.07 -6.76 -35.82
CA SER A 63 16.92 -7.36 -36.50
C SER A 63 16.00 -8.10 -35.53
N ALA A 64 14.69 -8.09 -35.81
CA ALA A 64 13.68 -8.74 -34.97
C ALA A 64 14.01 -10.22 -34.69
N ALA A 65 14.50 -10.94 -35.71
CA ALA A 65 14.96 -12.32 -35.59
C ALA A 65 16.12 -12.48 -34.60
N THR A 66 17.09 -11.56 -34.62
CA THR A 66 18.23 -11.58 -33.69
C THR A 66 17.78 -11.27 -32.27
N ARG A 67 16.87 -10.31 -32.10
CA ARG A 67 16.28 -9.96 -30.81
C ARG A 67 15.47 -11.12 -30.22
N ALA A 68 14.71 -11.84 -31.04
CA ALA A 68 13.97 -13.03 -30.64
C ALA A 68 14.91 -14.15 -30.18
N LYS A 69 15.98 -14.44 -30.93
CA LYS A 69 17.00 -15.44 -30.54
C LYS A 69 17.68 -15.09 -29.21
N LEU A 70 18.08 -13.83 -29.02
CA LEU A 70 18.66 -13.35 -27.76
C LEU A 70 17.68 -13.46 -26.60
N SER A 71 16.41 -13.10 -26.84
CA SER A 71 15.36 -13.17 -25.81
C SER A 71 15.08 -14.61 -25.41
N ALA A 72 14.99 -15.53 -26.36
CA ALA A 72 14.83 -16.97 -26.11
C ALA A 72 16.03 -17.55 -25.34
N ALA A 73 17.26 -17.18 -25.73
CA ALA A 73 18.48 -17.65 -25.06
C ALA A 73 18.66 -17.11 -23.63
N LEU A 74 18.06 -15.96 -23.31
CA LEU A 74 18.11 -15.34 -21.98
C LEU A 74 16.90 -15.70 -21.12
N ARG A 75 15.81 -16.20 -21.72
CA ARG A 75 14.60 -16.62 -21.01
C ARG A 75 14.90 -17.85 -20.15
N GLY A 76 14.54 -17.79 -18.87
CA GLY A 76 14.73 -18.90 -17.93
C GLY A 76 16.12 -18.98 -17.27
N LYS A 77 17.10 -18.16 -17.69
CA LYS A 77 18.39 -18.08 -16.97
C LYS A 77 18.19 -17.46 -15.59
N LYS A 78 18.35 -18.27 -14.53
CA LYS A 78 18.29 -17.80 -13.14
C LYS A 78 19.45 -16.83 -12.91
N ARG A 79 19.12 -15.54 -12.75
CA ARG A 79 20.08 -14.55 -12.28
C ARG A 79 20.26 -14.78 -10.77
N GLY A 80 21.47 -15.13 -10.36
CA GLY A 80 21.80 -15.24 -8.94
C GLY A 80 21.52 -13.93 -8.18
N PRO A 81 21.37 -13.99 -6.84
CA PRO A 81 21.22 -12.78 -6.04
C PRO A 81 22.42 -11.86 -6.27
N LEU A 82 22.18 -10.56 -6.43
CA LEU A 82 23.28 -9.59 -6.50
C LEU A 82 24.11 -9.69 -5.22
N SER A 83 25.43 -9.71 -5.37
CA SER A 83 26.35 -9.69 -4.23
C SER A 83 26.12 -8.46 -3.34
N ALA A 84 26.43 -8.58 -2.05
CA ALA A 84 26.27 -7.47 -1.11
C ALA A 84 27.01 -6.20 -1.57
N ALA A 85 28.23 -6.36 -2.11
CA ALA A 85 29.02 -5.28 -2.69
C ALA A 85 28.32 -4.61 -3.89
N ALA A 86 27.71 -5.40 -4.79
CA ALA A 86 26.97 -4.85 -5.92
C ALA A 86 25.70 -4.09 -5.47
N ARG A 87 25.00 -4.61 -4.45
CA ARG A 87 23.83 -3.93 -3.86
C ARG A 87 24.23 -2.62 -3.18
N ALA A 88 25.36 -2.60 -2.46
CA ALA A 88 25.89 -1.39 -1.83
C ALA A 88 26.26 -0.32 -2.87
N LYS A 89 26.96 -0.69 -3.95
CA LYS A 89 27.31 0.21 -5.05
C LYS A 89 26.06 0.78 -5.75
N LEU A 90 25.06 -0.06 -6.04
CA LEU A 90 23.79 0.40 -6.61
C LEU A 90 23.02 1.31 -5.65
N SER A 91 22.99 0.98 -4.36
CA SER A 91 22.34 1.81 -3.35
C SER A 91 23.02 3.17 -3.25
N ALA A 92 24.35 3.23 -3.20
CA ALA A 92 25.12 4.48 -3.19
C ALA A 92 24.88 5.30 -4.47
N ALA A 93 24.90 4.67 -5.65
CA ALA A 93 24.67 5.34 -6.93
C ALA A 93 23.23 5.88 -7.10
N LEU A 94 22.27 5.32 -6.37
CA LEU A 94 20.88 5.76 -6.37
C LEU A 94 20.55 6.71 -5.20
N ARG A 95 21.41 6.76 -4.17
CA ARG A 95 21.24 7.64 -3.01
C ARG A 95 21.50 9.08 -3.47
N GLY A 96 20.54 9.97 -3.20
CA GLY A 96 20.62 11.39 -3.60
C GLY A 96 20.07 11.71 -4.99
N LYS A 97 19.74 10.73 -5.83
CA LYS A 97 19.03 11.01 -7.10
C LYS A 97 17.61 11.47 -6.79
N LYS A 98 17.34 12.76 -6.99
CA LYS A 98 16.00 13.34 -6.85
C LYS A 98 15.09 12.67 -7.88
N ARG A 99 14.19 11.80 -7.39
CA ARG A 99 13.07 11.33 -8.21
C ARG A 99 12.12 12.51 -8.36
N GLY A 100 12.01 13.04 -9.58
CA GLY A 100 11.07 14.11 -9.88
C GLY A 100 9.64 13.77 -9.46
N PRO A 101 8.76 14.77 -9.26
CA PRO A 101 7.38 14.53 -8.92
C PRO A 101 6.73 13.66 -10.00
N MET A 102 6.14 12.55 -9.56
CA MET A 102 5.40 11.65 -10.44
C MET A 102 4.23 12.42 -11.08
N SER A 103 4.09 12.33 -12.42
CA SER A 103 3.07 13.07 -13.17
C SER A 103 1.65 12.71 -12.70
N ALA A 104 0.71 13.64 -12.90
CA ALA A 104 -0.69 13.44 -12.52
C ALA A 104 -1.29 12.19 -13.19
N GLU A 105 -0.98 11.98 -14.47
CA GLU A 105 -1.40 10.79 -15.21
C GLU A 105 -0.84 9.49 -14.63
N ALA A 106 0.44 9.47 -14.25
CA ALA A 106 1.05 8.30 -13.64
C ALA A 106 0.40 7.99 -12.29
N LYS A 107 0.05 9.03 -11.51
CA LYS A 107 -0.69 8.87 -10.25
C LYS A 107 -2.09 8.34 -10.48
N ALA A 108 -2.79 8.82 -11.51
CA ALA A 108 -4.11 8.34 -11.88
C ALA A 108 -4.09 6.86 -12.30
N LYS A 109 -3.14 6.47 -13.16
CA LYS A 109 -2.95 5.06 -13.59
C LYS A 109 -2.58 4.13 -12.43
N LEU A 110 -1.72 4.59 -11.51
CA LEU A 110 -1.39 3.82 -10.31
C LEU A 110 -2.60 3.69 -9.39
N SER A 111 -3.33 4.78 -9.17
CA SER A 111 -4.52 4.81 -8.34
C SER A 111 -5.61 3.88 -8.88
N SER A 112 -5.92 3.94 -10.18
CA SER A 112 -6.91 3.06 -10.80
C SER A 112 -6.54 1.59 -10.68
N LYS A 113 -5.27 1.23 -10.89
CA LYS A 113 -4.77 -0.15 -10.76
C LYS A 113 -4.82 -0.68 -9.32
N LEU A 114 -4.71 0.20 -8.32
CA LEU A 114 -4.74 -0.18 -6.91
C LEU A 114 -6.14 -0.10 -6.30
N LYS A 115 -7.05 0.69 -6.88
CA LYS A 115 -8.41 0.86 -6.41
C LYS A 115 -9.17 -0.47 -6.54
N GLY A 116 -9.80 -0.91 -5.45
CA GLY A 116 -10.58 -2.16 -5.42
C GLY A 116 -9.77 -3.44 -5.17
N ARG A 117 -8.43 -3.41 -5.15
CA ARG A 117 -7.64 -4.61 -4.83
C ARG A 117 -7.83 -5.00 -3.36
N LYS A 118 -8.42 -6.17 -3.13
CA LYS A 118 -8.56 -6.77 -1.79
C LYS A 118 -7.28 -7.56 -1.47
N MET A 119 -6.69 -7.31 -0.31
CA MET A 119 -5.63 -8.18 0.21
C MET A 119 -6.19 -9.57 0.52
N SER A 120 -5.47 -10.63 0.14
CA SER A 120 -5.80 -12.02 0.48
C SER A 120 -5.80 -12.23 2.00
N ALA A 121 -6.49 -13.29 2.45
CA ALA A 121 -6.55 -13.65 3.86
C ALA A 121 -5.14 -13.85 4.46
N ASP A 122 -4.26 -14.56 3.74
CA ASP A 122 -2.87 -14.80 4.18
C ASP A 122 -2.05 -13.52 4.29
N ALA A 123 -2.19 -12.60 3.34
CA ALA A 123 -1.49 -11.32 3.38
C ALA A 123 -1.95 -10.47 4.58
N ARG A 124 -3.26 -10.51 4.89
CA ARG A 124 -3.81 -9.86 6.08
C ARG A 124 -3.31 -10.50 7.37
N ALA A 125 -3.26 -11.84 7.43
CA ALA A 125 -2.78 -12.57 8.60
C ALA A 125 -1.30 -12.25 8.88
N LYS A 126 -0.44 -12.29 7.87
CA LYS A 126 0.99 -11.94 7.98
C LYS A 126 1.18 -10.48 8.42
N LEU A 127 0.43 -9.55 7.84
CA LEU A 127 0.49 -8.14 8.24
C LEU A 127 0.03 -7.94 9.69
N SER A 128 -1.05 -8.62 10.08
CA SER A 128 -1.59 -8.59 11.44
C SER A 128 -0.56 -9.11 12.44
N ALA A 129 0.03 -10.28 12.19
CA ALA A 129 1.08 -10.86 13.03
C ALA A 129 2.28 -9.92 13.21
N ARG A 130 2.75 -9.29 12.12
CA ARG A 130 3.86 -8.33 12.15
C ARG A 130 3.54 -7.05 12.94
N MET A 131 2.27 -6.68 13.03
CA MET A 131 1.81 -5.48 13.73
C MET A 131 1.35 -5.76 15.15
N LYS A 132 1.07 -7.02 15.50
CA LYS A 132 0.71 -7.46 16.85
C LYS A 132 1.89 -7.19 17.79
N GLY A 133 1.63 -6.57 18.93
CA GLY A 133 2.65 -6.24 19.94
C GLY A 133 3.43 -4.94 19.71
N LYS A 134 3.28 -4.26 18.57
CA LYS A 134 3.90 -2.94 18.38
C LYS A 134 3.15 -1.89 19.20
N LYS A 135 3.77 -1.43 20.30
CA LYS A 135 3.26 -0.33 21.12
C LYS A 135 3.18 0.93 20.24
N ARG A 136 1.97 1.43 20.02
CA ARG A 136 1.77 2.78 19.46
C ARG A 136 2.08 3.76 20.59
N GLY A 137 3.12 4.58 20.42
CA GLY A 137 3.44 5.64 21.38
C GLY A 137 2.26 6.60 21.57
N PRO A 138 2.26 7.40 22.66
CA PRO A 138 1.22 8.39 22.90
C PRO A 138 1.16 9.36 21.71
N MET A 139 -0.04 9.56 21.18
CA MET A 139 -0.26 10.51 20.10
C MET A 139 0.07 11.92 20.59
N SER A 140 0.95 12.65 19.89
CA SER A 140 1.41 13.97 20.33
C SER A 140 0.26 14.97 20.51
N ALA A 141 0.43 15.92 21.44
CA ALA A 141 -0.57 16.94 21.75
C ALA A 141 -0.97 17.74 20.50
N ALA A 142 0.00 18.10 19.65
CA ALA A 142 -0.24 18.79 18.37
C ALA A 142 -1.13 17.96 17.41
N THR A 143 -0.90 16.65 17.33
CA THR A 143 -1.74 15.76 16.50
C THR A 143 -3.15 15.66 17.08
N ARG A 144 -3.28 15.62 18.40
CA ARG A 144 -4.58 15.59 19.10
C ARG A 144 -5.36 16.88 18.87
N ALA A 145 -4.70 18.03 18.93
CA ALA A 145 -5.32 19.33 18.66
C ALA A 145 -5.82 19.44 17.20
N ARG A 146 -5.01 19.02 16.22
CA ARG A 146 -5.39 19.01 14.79
C ARG A 146 -6.57 18.06 14.50
N LEU A 147 -6.64 16.92 15.17
CA LEU A 147 -7.78 16.00 15.04
C LEU A 147 -9.03 16.56 15.72
N ALA A 148 -8.88 17.16 16.90
CA ALA A 148 -9.98 17.78 17.62
C ALA A 148 -10.59 18.95 16.82
N SER A 149 -9.77 19.81 16.22
CA SER A 149 -10.25 20.93 15.39
C SER A 149 -11.01 20.44 14.15
N LYS A 150 -10.51 19.42 13.45
CA LYS A 150 -11.20 18.81 12.29
C LYS A 150 -12.53 18.13 12.63
N LEU A 151 -12.71 17.72 13.89
CA LEU A 151 -13.93 17.07 14.37
C LEU A 151 -14.89 18.05 15.05
N LYS A 152 -14.40 19.23 15.47
CA LYS A 152 -15.20 20.29 16.06
C LYS A 152 -16.18 20.81 15.01
N GLY A 153 -17.47 20.82 15.34
CA GLY A 153 -18.55 21.27 14.45
C GLY A 153 -19.19 20.19 13.57
N LYS A 154 -18.64 18.97 13.49
CA LYS A 154 -19.31 17.87 12.79
C LYS A 154 -20.48 17.34 13.63
N LYS A 155 -21.71 17.75 13.29
CA LYS A 155 -22.93 17.20 13.89
C LYS A 155 -22.98 15.69 13.62
N ARG A 156 -22.84 14.88 14.66
CA ARG A 156 -23.15 13.45 14.57
C ARG A 156 -24.65 13.32 14.48
N GLY A 157 -25.16 12.83 13.35
CA GLY A 157 -26.59 12.55 13.19
C GLY A 157 -27.09 11.59 14.28
N PRO A 158 -28.42 11.57 14.54
CA PRO A 158 -28.98 10.69 15.55
C PRO A 158 -28.67 9.23 15.20
N MET A 159 -28.01 8.53 16.13
CA MET A 159 -27.75 7.11 15.98
C MET A 159 -29.07 6.34 15.99
N SER A 160 -29.32 5.53 14.95
CA SER A 160 -30.56 4.76 14.80
C SER A 160 -30.81 3.82 15.98
N ALA A 161 -32.08 3.51 16.25
CA ALA A 161 -32.47 2.61 17.33
C ALA A 161 -31.83 1.22 17.19
N ALA A 162 -31.73 0.69 15.96
CA ALA A 162 -31.05 -0.56 15.66
C ALA A 162 -29.55 -0.53 16.00
N ALA A 163 -28.87 0.58 15.70
CA ALA A 163 -27.45 0.74 16.05
C ALA A 163 -27.25 0.85 17.57
N ARG A 164 -28.17 1.52 18.28
CA ARG A 164 -28.20 1.56 19.76
C ARG A 164 -28.40 0.18 20.37
N ALA A 165 -29.33 -0.62 19.84
CA ALA A 165 -29.60 -1.97 20.30
C ALA A 165 -28.37 -2.89 20.12
N LYS A 166 -27.73 -2.86 18.94
CA LYS A 166 -26.51 -3.64 18.66
C LYS A 166 -25.34 -3.24 19.57
N MET A 167 -25.16 -1.94 19.82
CA MET A 167 -24.14 -1.47 20.74
C MET A 167 -24.43 -1.88 22.19
N SER A 168 -25.69 -1.80 22.63
CA SER A 168 -26.13 -2.22 23.96
C SER A 168 -25.90 -3.73 24.16
N ALA A 169 -26.31 -4.56 23.20
CA ALA A 169 -26.08 -6.01 23.24
C ALA A 169 -24.60 -6.36 23.33
N ARG A 170 -23.73 -5.68 22.55
CA ARG A 170 -22.28 -5.90 22.58
C ARG A 170 -21.61 -5.47 23.90
N MET A 171 -22.26 -4.57 24.65
CA MET A 171 -21.76 -4.07 25.93
C MET A 171 -22.38 -4.80 27.13
N LYS A 172 -23.53 -5.46 26.93
CA LYS A 172 -24.16 -6.33 27.93
C LYS A 172 -23.20 -7.49 28.25
N GLY A 173 -22.87 -7.67 29.52
CA GLY A 173 -21.94 -8.70 30.00
C GLY A 173 -20.46 -8.30 30.05
N LYS A 174 -20.07 -7.13 29.50
CA LYS A 174 -18.70 -6.62 29.71
C LYS A 174 -18.61 -6.00 31.10
N LYS A 175 -17.96 -6.69 32.04
CA LYS A 175 -17.58 -6.11 33.34
C LYS A 175 -16.78 -4.83 33.03
N ARG A 176 -17.31 -3.68 33.41
CA ARG A 176 -16.53 -2.44 33.47
C ARG A 176 -15.35 -2.75 34.40
N PRO A 177 -14.10 -2.41 34.07
CA PRO A 177 -13.03 -2.49 35.06
C PRO A 177 -13.45 -1.61 36.23
N HIS A 178 -13.93 -2.26 37.30
CA HIS A 178 -14.34 -1.61 38.51
C HIS A 178 -13.06 -1.06 39.13
N HIS A 179 -13.06 0.24 39.44
CA HIS A 179 -12.15 0.78 40.43
C HIS A 179 -12.30 -0.10 41.68
N ALA A 180 -11.29 -0.90 41.98
CA ALA A 180 -11.31 -1.95 43.00
C ALA A 180 -11.52 -1.45 44.44
N ASN A 181 -11.65 -0.12 44.65
CA ASN A 181 -11.79 0.50 45.98
C ASN A 181 -13.14 1.20 46.18
N ARG A 182 -14.25 0.61 45.70
CA ARG A 182 -15.59 1.09 46.05
C ARG A 182 -16.44 -0.06 46.59
N SER A 183 -16.15 -0.49 47.81
CA SER A 183 -17.04 -1.38 48.56
C SER A 183 -18.46 -0.79 48.58
N PRO A 184 -19.50 -1.58 48.24
CA PRO A 184 -20.88 -1.16 48.34
C PRO A 184 -21.22 -1.05 49.84
N GLY A 185 -21.06 0.15 50.39
CA GLY A 185 -21.19 0.41 51.83
C GLY A 185 -20.50 1.70 52.26
N ARG A 186 -19.42 2.12 51.58
CA ARG A 186 -18.81 3.44 51.80
C ARG A 186 -19.47 4.51 50.93
N ARG A 187 -20.74 4.83 51.20
CA ARG A 187 -21.26 6.16 50.83
C ARG A 187 -20.45 7.13 51.70
N ARG A 188 -19.43 7.79 51.13
CA ARG A 188 -18.73 8.89 51.82
C ARG A 188 -19.83 9.82 52.36
N GLN A 189 -20.01 9.84 53.68
CA GLN A 189 -20.93 10.77 54.31
C GLN A 189 -20.33 12.15 54.09
N VAL A 190 -20.81 12.83 53.06
CA VAL A 190 -20.42 14.20 52.78
C VAL A 190 -21.12 15.03 53.86
N SER A 191 -20.35 15.66 54.75
CA SER A 191 -20.91 16.52 55.81
C SER A 191 -21.86 17.54 55.22
N ALA A 192 -22.87 17.95 55.98
CA ALA A 192 -23.84 18.96 55.52
C ALA A 192 -23.14 20.22 54.98
N ALA A 193 -22.05 20.65 55.62
CA ALA A 193 -21.19 21.74 55.16
C ALA A 193 -20.56 21.49 53.78
N THR A 194 -20.05 20.28 53.54
CA THR A 194 -19.46 19.92 52.24
C THR A 194 -20.55 19.80 51.16
N ARG A 195 -21.74 19.35 51.53
CA ARG A 195 -22.91 19.26 50.64
C ARG A 195 -23.44 20.66 50.29
N ALA A 196 -23.43 21.60 51.24
CA ALA A 196 -23.78 23.00 51.04
C ALA A 196 -22.77 23.73 50.15
N LYS A 197 -21.47 23.52 50.35
CA LYS A 197 -20.42 24.07 49.47
C LYS A 197 -20.54 23.53 48.04
N LEU A 198 -20.87 22.25 47.88
CA LEU A 198 -21.13 21.65 46.56
C LEU A 198 -22.44 22.14 45.94
N SER A 199 -23.50 22.38 46.73
CA SER A 199 -24.76 22.90 46.19
C SER A 199 -24.61 24.33 45.69
N VAL A 200 -23.90 25.21 46.42
CA VAL A 200 -23.61 26.59 45.96
C VAL A 200 -22.78 26.57 44.67
N ARG A 201 -21.80 25.66 44.56
CA ARG A 201 -20.99 25.50 43.35
C ARG A 201 -21.76 24.96 42.15
N LEU A 202 -22.85 24.21 42.39
CA LEU A 202 -23.71 23.63 41.36
C LEU A 202 -24.89 24.55 40.98
N THR A 203 -25.38 25.38 41.91
CA THR A 203 -26.39 26.40 41.63
C THR A 203 -25.81 27.57 40.85
N GLY A 204 -24.53 27.93 41.06
CA GLY A 204 -23.83 28.94 40.27
C GLY A 204 -23.45 28.54 38.84
N ARG A 205 -23.63 27.27 38.44
CA ARG A 205 -23.35 26.77 37.07
C ARG A 205 -24.61 26.33 36.31
N HIS A 206 -25.78 26.82 36.70
CA HIS A 206 -27.00 26.58 35.93
C HIS A 206 -27.14 27.62 34.82
N HIS A 207 -26.90 27.21 33.57
CA HIS A 207 -27.39 27.96 32.40
C HIS A 207 -28.93 28.05 32.49
N PRO A 208 -29.52 29.26 32.46
CA PRO A 208 -30.96 29.43 32.52
C PRO A 208 -31.54 29.14 31.13
N GLY A 209 -31.73 27.85 30.79
CA GLY A 209 -32.22 27.51 29.46
C GLY A 209 -32.87 26.13 29.27
N HIS A 210 -32.83 25.22 30.26
CA HIS A 210 -33.25 23.84 29.99
C HIS A 210 -34.10 23.14 31.07
N ARG A 211 -34.88 23.89 31.87
CA ARG A 211 -35.88 23.30 32.80
C ARG A 211 -37.21 24.05 32.95
N ARG A 212 -37.68 24.77 31.91
CA ARG A 212 -39.09 25.20 31.79
C ARG A 212 -39.75 24.47 30.63
N GLY A 213 -40.23 23.25 30.87
CA GLY A 213 -40.97 22.48 29.85
C GLY A 213 -41.49 21.13 30.31
N HIS A 214 -40.73 20.41 31.15
CA HIS A 214 -41.09 19.03 31.52
C HIS A 214 -41.79 18.86 32.89
N ARG A 215 -42.09 19.94 33.62
CA ARG A 215 -42.78 19.83 34.94
C ARG A 215 -44.28 20.13 34.91
N LYS A 216 -44.82 20.75 33.84
CA LYS A 216 -46.27 20.98 33.69
C LYS A 216 -47.02 19.78 33.12
N VAL A 217 -46.38 18.91 32.33
CA VAL A 217 -47.05 17.75 31.69
C VAL A 217 -47.24 16.55 32.65
N LEU A 218 -46.52 16.49 33.77
CA LEU A 218 -46.61 15.39 34.74
C LEU A 218 -47.54 15.68 35.95
N ARG A 219 -47.98 16.93 36.14
CA ARG A 219 -49.01 17.26 37.16
C ARG A 219 -50.44 17.15 36.61
N GLY A 220 -50.67 17.44 35.32
CA GLY A 220 -51.99 17.26 34.69
C GLY A 220 -52.40 15.79 34.54
N ARG A 221 -51.47 14.90 34.17
CA ARG A 221 -51.77 13.46 34.00
C ARG A 221 -52.02 12.71 35.31
N ARG A 222 -51.54 13.19 36.46
CA ARG A 222 -51.83 12.59 37.77
C ARG A 222 -53.22 12.92 38.32
N HIS A 223 -53.81 14.05 37.91
CA HIS A 223 -55.18 14.39 38.32
C HIS A 223 -56.23 13.66 37.49
N HIS A 224 -56.00 13.44 36.20
CA HIS A 224 -56.97 12.77 35.33
C HIS A 224 -57.12 11.26 35.63
N TYR A 225 -56.06 10.58 36.08
CA TYR A 225 -56.15 9.17 36.49
C TYR A 225 -56.77 8.95 37.87
N ARG A 226 -56.76 9.97 38.76
CA ARG A 226 -57.39 9.87 40.08
C ARG A 226 -58.91 10.10 40.04
N THR A 227 -59.41 10.92 39.12
CA THR A 227 -60.85 11.16 38.96
C THR A 227 -61.57 9.99 38.28
N VAL A 228 -60.96 9.38 37.26
CA VAL A 228 -61.57 8.26 36.52
C VAL A 228 -61.67 6.96 37.34
N ILE A 229 -60.75 6.73 38.28
CA ILE A 229 -60.82 5.56 39.16
C ILE A 229 -61.93 5.74 40.21
N ARG A 230 -62.12 6.96 40.74
CA ARG A 230 -63.10 7.23 41.80
C ARG A 230 -64.56 7.17 41.28
N THR A 231 -64.80 7.56 40.03
CA THR A 231 -66.14 7.48 39.40
C THR A 231 -66.51 6.08 38.91
N ARG A 232 -65.53 5.22 38.61
CA ARG A 232 -65.79 3.80 38.30
C ARG A 232 -66.11 2.96 39.54
N SER A 233 -65.55 3.30 40.70
CA SER A 233 -65.85 2.61 41.96
C SER A 233 -67.23 2.94 42.55
N SER A 234 -67.80 4.12 42.26
CA SER A 234 -69.13 4.51 42.77
C SER A 234 -70.29 4.01 41.90
N ARG A 235 -70.04 3.62 40.64
CA ARG A 235 -71.06 3.03 39.74
C ARG A 235 -71.18 1.50 39.83
N ARG A 236 -70.35 0.84 40.65
CA ARG A 236 -70.35 -0.62 40.83
C ARG A 236 -70.88 -1.05 42.21
N ARG A 237 -71.47 -0.12 42.98
CA ARG A 237 -72.07 -0.32 44.32
C ARG A 237 -73.45 0.37 44.45
N ARG A 238 -74.20 0.45 43.36
CA ARG A 238 -75.64 0.69 43.36
C ARG A 238 -76.29 -0.35 42.49
#